data_AF-A0A1B8G642-F1
#
_entry.id   AF-A0A1B8G642-F1
#
_cell.length_a   1.000
_cell.length_b   1.000
_cell.length_c   1.000
_cell.angle_alpha   90.00
_cell.angle_beta   90.00
_cell.angle_gamma   90.00
#
_symmetry.space_group_name_H-M   'P 1'
#
loop_
_entity.id
_entity.type
_entity.pdbx_description
1 polymer ?
#
loop_
_entity_poly.entity_id
_entity_poly.type
_entity_poly.pdbx_seq_one_letter_code
_entity_poly.pdbx_strand_id
1 'polypeptide(L)'
;MGQQCIFSVFGGDVSYAGEILHGKTSTLLHDSKGVYKGIPQSLPVTRYHSPAEPHLTLPESLEVTSWIASPEGGEKGVIMGVRHKEYVVEGVQFHPECILTAEGRVILKNFLKMRGGTWAENEHLQAEAASNAKLLGTASSSKENILDRIFAHRKAAVIAQKKIPSQRPIDLQASYDMNLSPPQISFVERLRLSPLPLSLMAEVKRASPSKDIISILTCALAQAMELAGADTVLLIVKMLDEVTLKRLYSYSLSLGMEPLVEVNTADEMKVAVRLGAKVIGVNNRHLASFEVDLETTSRLMSHVPESTIVCALSGISGPQDVDSYKKNGVRAVLVGEALMRANDKPKFVAELLGGSRTVPTDGPEQPLMVKICGTRSAEAAATAVGAGADLIGMILVPGRKRTVSEEEGLAISEVVHKATARTTETNSGIKATAGSDFFASATSNLTSTRPL
;
A
#
# COMPACT_ATOMS: atom_id res chain seq x y z
N MET A 1 25.43 -5.82 3.65
CA MET A 1 26.59 -6.64 3.24
C MET A 1 27.31 -7.20 4.47
N GLY A 2 26.68 -8.12 5.21
CA GLY A 2 27.25 -8.67 6.46
C GLY A 2 27.48 -10.18 6.41
N GLN A 3 26.47 -10.94 5.97
CA GLN A 3 26.51 -12.41 5.96
C GLN A 3 27.66 -13.00 5.14
N GLN A 4 27.87 -12.54 3.90
CA GLN A 4 28.90 -13.08 3.01
C GLN A 4 30.31 -12.88 3.56
N CYS A 5 30.55 -11.74 4.23
CA CYS A 5 31.81 -11.46 4.90
C CYS A 5 32.02 -12.39 6.10
N ILE A 6 30.97 -12.66 6.88
CA ILE A 6 31.01 -13.63 7.98
C ILE A 6 31.37 -15.02 7.43
N PHE A 7 30.70 -15.46 6.37
CA PHE A 7 30.95 -16.76 5.75
C PHE A 7 32.40 -16.90 5.27
N SER A 8 32.91 -15.90 4.54
CA SER A 8 34.28 -15.88 4.03
C SER A 8 35.34 -15.85 5.14
N VAL A 9 35.13 -15.06 6.21
CA VAL A 9 36.09 -14.97 7.33
C VAL A 9 36.19 -16.28 8.10
N PHE A 10 35.10 -17.03 8.24
CA PHE A 10 35.09 -18.33 8.92
C PHE A 10 35.37 -19.52 8.00
N GLY A 11 35.84 -19.27 6.77
CA GLY A 11 36.34 -20.31 5.87
C GLY A 11 35.29 -21.01 5.01
N GLY A 12 34.11 -20.41 4.81
CA GLY A 12 33.10 -20.90 3.89
C GLY A 12 33.24 -20.29 2.49
N ASP A 13 32.77 -20.99 1.46
CA ASP A 13 32.79 -20.51 0.08
C ASP A 13 31.52 -19.71 -0.26
N VAL A 14 31.68 -18.60 -0.98
CA VAL A 14 30.57 -17.78 -1.47
C VAL A 14 30.44 -17.95 -2.99
N SER A 15 29.36 -18.60 -3.42
CA SER A 15 29.07 -18.87 -4.84
C SER A 15 27.72 -18.26 -5.29
N TYR A 16 27.43 -18.35 -6.59
CA TYR A 16 26.27 -17.72 -7.21
C TYR A 16 24.97 -18.53 -7.00
N ALA A 17 23.84 -17.84 -6.75
CA ALA A 17 22.56 -18.42 -6.31
C ALA A 17 21.68 -19.08 -7.38
N GLY A 18 22.06 -18.95 -8.64
CA GLY A 18 21.18 -19.27 -9.77
C GLY A 18 20.19 -18.14 -10.12
N GLU A 19 19.67 -17.36 -9.15
CA GLU A 19 18.63 -16.34 -9.40
C GLU A 19 18.99 -14.92 -8.93
N ILE A 20 18.83 -13.92 -9.82
CA ILE A 20 19.02 -12.49 -9.54
C ILE A 20 17.71 -11.89 -9.01
N LEU A 21 17.71 -11.44 -7.76
CA LEU A 21 16.56 -10.76 -7.14
C LEU A 21 16.99 -9.38 -6.64
N HIS A 22 16.55 -8.33 -7.34
CA HIS A 22 16.77 -6.95 -6.95
C HIS A 22 15.44 -6.27 -6.62
N GLY A 23 15.24 -5.89 -5.36
CA GLY A 23 14.01 -5.24 -4.89
C GLY A 23 12.78 -6.14 -4.83
N LYS A 24 12.97 -7.47 -4.82
CA LYS A 24 11.90 -8.47 -4.71
C LYS A 24 11.85 -9.06 -3.30
N THR A 25 10.66 -9.51 -2.90
CA THR A 25 10.45 -10.15 -1.58
C THR A 25 10.47 -11.67 -1.68
N SER A 26 10.98 -12.35 -0.65
CA SER A 26 10.89 -13.80 -0.48
C SER A 26 10.37 -14.15 0.91
N THR A 27 9.70 -15.30 1.05
CA THR A 27 9.15 -15.78 2.32
C THR A 27 10.23 -16.44 3.18
N LEU A 28 10.57 -15.82 4.29
CA LEU A 28 11.63 -16.24 5.22
C LEU A 28 11.10 -17.19 6.29
N LEU A 29 11.85 -18.27 6.55
CA LEU A 29 11.76 -19.11 7.74
C LEU A 29 12.99 -18.88 8.62
N HIS A 30 12.86 -18.99 9.94
CA HIS A 30 13.96 -18.70 10.87
C HIS A 30 13.92 -19.52 12.17
N ASP A 31 15.02 -19.51 12.92
CA ASP A 31 15.20 -20.22 14.19
C ASP A 31 14.52 -19.56 15.40
N SER A 32 14.04 -18.31 15.24
CA SER A 32 13.38 -17.50 16.28
C SER A 32 14.30 -17.06 17.42
N LYS A 33 15.62 -17.09 17.21
CA LYS A 33 16.65 -16.65 18.15
C LYS A 33 17.36 -15.40 17.62
N GLY A 34 18.16 -14.76 18.47
CA GLY A 34 19.03 -13.66 18.07
C GLY A 34 18.24 -12.50 17.47
N VAL A 35 18.59 -12.09 16.24
CA VAL A 35 17.84 -11.03 15.54
C VAL A 35 16.37 -11.39 15.27
N TYR A 36 16.02 -12.68 15.26
CA TYR A 36 14.66 -13.19 15.03
C TYR A 36 13.79 -13.34 16.29
N LYS A 37 14.28 -12.91 17.46
CA LYS A 37 13.51 -13.05 18.69
C LYS A 37 12.16 -12.31 18.60
N GLY A 38 11.07 -13.03 18.91
CA GLY A 38 9.71 -12.49 18.96
C GLY A 38 9.11 -12.19 17.58
N ILE A 39 9.76 -12.69 16.52
CA ILE A 39 9.35 -12.48 15.14
C ILE A 39 8.49 -13.67 14.67
N PRO A 40 7.33 -13.43 14.02
CA PRO A 40 6.50 -14.51 13.50
C PRO A 40 7.16 -15.18 12.28
N GLN A 41 6.88 -16.45 12.05
CA GLN A 41 7.41 -17.20 10.89
C GLN A 41 6.80 -16.72 9.57
N SER A 42 7.42 -17.12 8.46
CA SER A 42 6.94 -16.89 7.09
C SER A 42 6.81 -15.40 6.72
N LEU A 43 7.85 -14.62 7.05
CA LEU A 43 7.87 -13.18 6.76
C LEU A 43 8.30 -12.85 5.33
N PRO A 44 7.68 -11.87 4.66
CA PRO A 44 8.24 -11.32 3.44
C PRO A 44 9.47 -10.44 3.76
N VAL A 45 10.62 -10.77 3.17
CA VAL A 45 11.87 -10.01 3.30
C VAL A 45 12.44 -9.59 1.96
N THR A 46 12.99 -8.38 1.87
CA THR A 46 13.50 -7.82 0.61
C THR A 46 14.93 -8.21 0.32
N ARG A 47 15.18 -8.69 -0.90
CA ARG A 47 16.49 -9.09 -1.40
C ARG A 47 16.95 -8.10 -2.47
N TYR A 48 18.21 -7.67 -2.39
CA TYR A 48 18.86 -6.82 -3.40
C TYR A 48 20.14 -7.44 -3.98
N HIS A 49 20.39 -8.70 -3.68
CA HIS A 49 21.67 -9.36 -3.94
C HIS A 49 21.52 -10.56 -4.88
N SER A 50 22.42 -10.63 -5.87
CA SER A 50 22.53 -11.70 -6.87
C SER A 50 23.21 -13.00 -6.36
N PRO A 51 24.10 -12.99 -5.34
CA PRO A 51 24.60 -14.22 -4.73
C PRO A 51 23.77 -14.59 -3.50
N ALA A 52 23.43 -15.86 -3.38
CA ALA A 52 22.78 -16.49 -2.25
C ALA A 52 23.13 -17.97 -2.34
N GLU A 53 23.57 -18.57 -1.25
CA GLU A 53 24.36 -19.80 -1.26
C GLU A 53 23.52 -21.03 -1.66
N PRO A 54 23.85 -21.73 -2.76
CA PRO A 54 23.52 -23.13 -2.89
C PRO A 54 24.46 -23.94 -1.98
N HIS A 55 23.88 -24.78 -1.13
CA HIS A 55 24.59 -25.64 -0.18
C HIS A 55 25.89 -26.23 -0.73
N LEU A 56 27.02 -25.95 -0.05
CA LEU A 56 28.11 -26.89 0.31
C LEU A 56 29.39 -26.13 0.70
N THR A 57 29.39 -25.49 1.88
CA THR A 57 30.52 -25.38 2.85
C THR A 57 30.08 -24.46 4.00
N LEU A 58 29.04 -24.85 4.76
CA LEU A 58 28.76 -24.18 6.03
C LEU A 58 29.91 -24.51 7.00
N PRO A 59 30.72 -23.53 7.45
CA PRO A 59 31.79 -23.80 8.40
C PRO A 59 31.23 -24.39 9.69
N GLU A 60 31.98 -25.29 10.34
CA GLU A 60 31.53 -25.94 11.59
C GLU A 60 31.24 -24.92 12.70
N SER A 61 31.90 -23.77 12.68
CA SER A 61 31.71 -22.68 13.63
C SER A 61 30.41 -21.89 13.43
N LEU A 62 29.73 -22.06 12.28
CA LEU A 62 28.50 -21.35 11.95
C LEU A 62 27.27 -22.28 12.01
N GLU A 63 26.11 -21.69 12.29
CA GLU A 63 24.80 -22.31 12.18
C GLU A 63 23.86 -21.46 11.30
N VAL A 64 22.97 -22.11 10.56
CA VAL A 64 21.96 -21.44 9.73
C VAL A 64 20.79 -20.99 10.60
N THR A 65 20.54 -19.69 10.62
CA THR A 65 19.48 -19.06 11.43
C THR A 65 18.23 -18.75 10.63
N SER A 66 18.31 -18.61 9.31
CA SER A 66 17.14 -18.41 8.45
C SER A 66 17.34 -18.86 7.01
N TRP A 67 16.26 -19.20 6.32
CA TRP A 67 16.29 -19.73 4.95
C TRP A 67 14.98 -19.46 4.20
N ILE A 68 15.03 -19.48 2.86
CA ILE A 68 13.86 -19.59 1.99
C ILE A 68 13.64 -21.08 1.70
N ALA A 69 12.41 -21.57 1.77
CA ALA A 69 12.12 -22.97 1.43
C ALA A 69 12.39 -23.26 -0.05
N SER A 70 12.94 -24.43 -0.37
CA SER A 70 13.09 -24.89 -1.75
C SER A 70 11.71 -25.15 -2.38
N PRO A 71 11.49 -24.80 -3.67
CA PRO A 71 10.27 -25.14 -4.40
C PRO A 71 9.96 -26.65 -4.43
N GLU A 72 10.97 -27.51 -4.26
CA GLU A 72 10.84 -28.97 -4.34
C GLU A 72 10.40 -29.63 -3.01
N GLY A 73 10.23 -28.84 -1.94
CA GLY A 73 9.64 -29.29 -0.68
C GLY A 73 10.60 -30.06 0.24
N GLY A 74 10.68 -29.63 1.51
CA GLY A 74 11.26 -30.42 2.60
C GLY A 74 12.68 -30.02 3.05
N GLU A 75 13.51 -29.43 2.20
CA GLU A 75 14.88 -29.01 2.59
C GLU A 75 15.00 -27.49 2.79
N LYS A 76 15.95 -27.06 3.63
CA LYS A 76 16.35 -25.64 3.75
C LYS A 76 16.81 -25.22 2.35
N GLY A 77 16.10 -24.32 1.68
CA GLY A 77 16.51 -23.82 0.36
C GLY A 77 17.65 -22.81 0.52
N VAL A 78 17.44 -21.59 0.05
CA VAL A 78 18.47 -20.54 0.07
C VAL A 78 18.74 -20.07 1.50
N ILE A 79 20.01 -20.09 1.94
CA ILE A 79 20.42 -19.57 3.25
C ILE A 79 20.27 -18.05 3.28
N MET A 80 19.53 -17.55 4.27
CA MET A 80 19.21 -16.13 4.41
C MET A 80 19.79 -15.48 5.67
N GLY A 81 20.34 -16.30 6.57
CA GLY A 81 21.01 -15.82 7.77
C GLY A 81 21.82 -16.91 8.44
N VAL A 82 22.92 -16.49 9.06
CA VAL A 82 23.87 -17.36 9.77
C VAL A 82 24.30 -16.70 11.08
N ARG A 83 24.73 -17.54 12.02
CA ARG A 83 25.25 -17.13 13.32
C ARG A 83 26.45 -17.98 13.71
N HIS A 84 27.44 -17.39 14.37
CA HIS A 84 28.53 -18.16 14.98
C HIS A 84 28.06 -18.85 16.26
N LYS A 85 28.45 -20.11 16.49
CA LYS A 85 27.95 -20.92 17.61
C LYS A 85 28.37 -20.38 18.99
N GLU A 86 29.55 -19.77 19.08
CA GLU A 86 30.11 -19.23 20.33
C GLU A 86 30.02 -17.69 20.45
N TYR A 87 30.66 -16.95 19.53
CA TYR A 87 30.70 -15.49 19.52
C TYR A 87 29.44 -14.83 18.97
N VAL A 88 29.13 -13.62 19.46
CA VAL A 88 27.99 -12.79 19.03
C VAL A 88 28.26 -12.20 17.66
N VAL A 89 28.13 -13.06 16.66
CA VAL A 89 28.26 -12.74 15.24
C VAL A 89 27.05 -13.33 14.55
N GLU A 90 26.19 -12.47 14.01
CA GLU A 90 24.99 -12.86 13.27
C GLU A 90 24.83 -11.96 12.05
N GLY A 91 24.54 -12.57 10.91
CA GLY A 91 24.39 -11.88 9.64
C GLY A 91 23.18 -12.37 8.88
N VAL A 92 22.60 -11.47 8.08
CA VAL A 92 21.48 -11.76 7.19
C VAL A 92 21.78 -11.34 5.76
N GLN A 93 21.20 -12.06 4.78
CA GLN A 93 21.38 -11.83 3.35
C GLN A 93 20.36 -10.82 2.78
N PHE A 94 19.22 -10.65 3.44
CA PHE A 94 18.20 -9.66 3.08
C PHE A 94 18.45 -8.32 3.78
N HIS A 95 17.59 -7.33 3.51
CA HIS A 95 17.72 -5.97 4.06
C HIS A 95 16.64 -5.66 5.11
N PRO A 96 16.95 -5.81 6.42
CA PRO A 96 16.03 -5.45 7.50
C PRO A 96 15.58 -3.98 7.48
N GLU A 97 16.40 -3.09 6.94
CA GLU A 97 16.12 -1.66 6.83
C GLU A 97 15.14 -1.32 5.70
N CYS A 98 14.90 -2.23 4.77
CA CYS A 98 14.04 -1.97 3.62
C CYS A 98 12.56 -1.88 4.04
N ILE A 99 11.83 -0.91 3.46
CA ILE A 99 10.39 -0.70 3.68
C ILE A 99 9.53 -1.93 3.35
N LEU A 100 10.00 -2.79 2.45
CA LEU A 100 9.31 -4.00 2.01
C LEU A 100 9.62 -5.22 2.90
N THR A 101 10.57 -5.13 3.82
CA THR A 101 10.88 -6.19 4.79
C THR A 101 9.95 -6.08 5.99
N ALA A 102 9.07 -7.06 6.17
CA ALA A 102 8.21 -7.13 7.35
C ALA A 102 9.04 -7.32 8.62
N GLU A 103 8.62 -6.67 9.70
CA GLU A 103 9.31 -6.70 11.01
C GLU A 103 10.79 -6.27 10.98
N GLY A 104 11.24 -5.62 9.90
CA GLY A 104 12.62 -5.16 9.75
C GLY A 104 13.12 -4.26 10.89
N ARG A 105 12.24 -3.39 11.41
CA ARG A 105 12.52 -2.57 12.61
C ARG A 105 12.71 -3.39 13.88
N VAL A 106 12.01 -4.52 14.03
CA VAL A 106 12.16 -5.43 15.18
C VAL A 106 13.47 -6.19 15.08
N ILE A 107 13.84 -6.65 13.88
CA ILE A 107 15.15 -7.27 13.59
C ILE A 107 16.29 -6.32 13.98
N LEU A 108 16.23 -5.07 13.51
CA LEU A 108 17.22 -4.05 13.85
C LEU A 108 17.23 -3.74 15.35
N LYS A 109 16.06 -3.68 16.00
CA LYS A 109 15.97 -3.46 17.45
C LYS A 109 16.57 -4.61 18.25
N ASN A 110 16.41 -5.85 17.81
CA ASN A 110 17.03 -7.02 18.44
C ASN A 110 18.54 -6.98 18.27
N PHE A 111 19.03 -6.64 17.08
CA PHE A 111 20.47 -6.43 16.82
C PHE A 111 21.06 -5.36 17.74
N LEU A 112 20.40 -4.20 17.88
CA LEU A 112 20.87 -3.10 18.74
C LEU A 112 20.85 -3.44 20.25
N LYS A 113 20.15 -4.50 20.66
CA LYS A 113 20.14 -4.98 22.05
C LYS A 113 21.24 -5.99 22.35
N MET A 114 21.92 -6.51 21.32
CA MET A 114 23.00 -7.47 21.50
C MET A 114 24.17 -6.82 22.22
N ARG A 115 24.76 -7.57 23.15
CA ARG A 115 26.06 -7.27 23.75
C ARG A 115 27.12 -8.05 23.00
N GLY A 116 28.27 -7.44 22.73
CA GLY A 116 29.42 -8.17 22.14
C GLY A 116 29.92 -9.29 23.07
N GLY A 117 30.87 -10.10 22.60
CA GLY A 117 31.38 -11.24 23.37
C GLY A 117 30.73 -12.55 22.93
N THR A 118 30.13 -13.29 23.87
CA THR A 118 29.56 -14.64 23.62
C THR A 118 28.03 -14.68 23.70
N TRP A 119 27.40 -15.71 23.10
CA TRP A 119 25.94 -15.87 23.18
C TRP A 119 25.43 -16.13 24.60
N ALA A 120 26.28 -16.62 25.52
CA ALA A 120 25.96 -16.78 26.94
C ALA A 120 25.60 -15.43 27.60
N GLU A 121 26.20 -14.32 27.14
CA GLU A 121 25.90 -12.97 27.64
C GLU A 121 24.60 -12.39 27.04
N ASN A 122 23.99 -13.12 26.09
CA ASN A 122 22.82 -12.73 25.32
C ASN A 122 21.66 -13.74 25.46
N GLU A 123 21.59 -14.48 26.57
CA GLU A 123 20.52 -15.48 26.82
C GLU A 123 19.10 -14.92 26.65
N HIS A 124 18.90 -13.64 26.93
CA HIS A 124 17.64 -12.94 26.71
C HIS A 124 17.19 -12.87 25.24
N LEU A 125 18.05 -13.22 24.28
CA LEU A 125 17.77 -13.33 22.84
C LEU A 125 17.62 -14.78 22.37
N GLN A 126 17.68 -15.77 23.28
CA GLN A 126 17.35 -17.15 22.96
C GLN A 126 15.85 -17.30 22.69
N ALA A 127 15.49 -18.40 22.03
CA ALA A 127 14.10 -18.76 21.78
C ALA A 127 13.38 -18.87 23.12
N GLU A 128 12.26 -18.16 23.27
CA GLU A 128 11.41 -18.33 24.44
C GLU A 128 10.88 -19.77 24.43
N ALA A 129 10.90 -20.44 25.61
CA ALA A 129 10.33 -21.76 25.76
C ALA A 129 8.91 -21.74 25.18
N ALA A 130 8.70 -22.56 24.14
CA ALA A 130 7.54 -22.47 23.27
C ALA A 130 6.22 -22.50 24.07
N SER A 131 5.51 -21.38 24.12
CA SER A 131 4.06 -21.39 24.36
C SER A 131 3.26 -21.72 23.08
N ASN A 132 3.95 -22.05 21.98
CA ASN A 132 3.35 -22.44 20.70
C ASN A 132 3.80 -23.83 20.21
N ALA A 133 4.08 -24.77 21.12
CA ALA A 133 4.15 -26.19 20.79
C ALA A 133 2.76 -26.84 20.86
N LYS A 134 1.83 -26.41 20.00
CA LYS A 134 0.64 -27.21 19.66
C LYS A 134 0.09 -26.80 18.31
N LEU A 135 0.79 -27.16 17.24
CA LEU A 135 0.21 -27.23 15.88
C LEU A 135 1.05 -28.16 15.00
N LEU A 136 1.24 -29.40 15.46
CA LEU A 136 1.52 -30.56 14.61
C LEU A 136 1.09 -31.81 15.40
N GLY A 137 -0.04 -32.40 14.98
CA GLY A 137 -0.50 -33.72 15.44
C GLY A 137 -1.75 -33.72 16.33
N THR A 138 -2.92 -33.67 15.72
CA THR A 138 -4.05 -34.64 15.85
C THR A 138 -5.31 -33.96 15.34
N ALA A 139 -5.86 -34.51 14.26
CA ALA A 139 -7.18 -34.17 13.77
C ALA A 139 -8.20 -34.51 14.86
N SER A 140 -8.66 -33.49 15.57
CA SER A 140 -9.88 -33.51 16.36
C SER A 140 -10.73 -32.34 15.91
N SER A 141 -11.93 -32.68 15.44
CA SER A 141 -12.86 -31.84 14.70
C SER A 141 -13.54 -30.78 15.57
N SER A 142 -12.96 -29.59 15.63
CA SER A 142 -13.75 -28.36 15.79
C SER A 142 -13.16 -27.27 14.90
N LYS A 143 -13.81 -26.97 13.78
CA LYS A 143 -13.43 -25.88 12.86
C LYS A 143 -13.51 -24.54 13.61
N GLU A 144 -12.39 -24.05 14.11
CA GLU A 144 -12.30 -22.67 14.61
C GLU A 144 -12.43 -21.72 13.40
N ASN A 145 -13.36 -20.76 13.46
CA ASN A 145 -13.73 -19.93 12.32
C ASN A 145 -12.62 -18.89 12.02
N ILE A 146 -12.27 -18.68 10.75
CA ILE A 146 -11.28 -17.68 10.31
C ILE A 146 -11.64 -16.27 10.83
N LEU A 147 -12.94 -15.99 10.95
CA LEU A 147 -13.45 -14.75 11.51
C LEU A 147 -13.05 -14.54 12.97
N ASP A 148 -13.11 -15.59 13.79
CA ASP A 148 -12.73 -15.51 15.21
C ASP A 148 -11.23 -15.20 15.36
N ARG A 149 -10.40 -15.77 14.47
CA ARG A 149 -8.96 -15.47 14.41
C ARG A 149 -8.69 -14.02 14.00
N ILE A 150 -9.39 -13.51 12.98
CA ILE A 150 -9.27 -12.11 12.56
C ILE A 150 -9.69 -11.18 13.70
N PHE A 151 -10.80 -11.48 14.37
CA PHE A 151 -11.31 -10.69 15.48
C PHE A 151 -10.34 -10.69 16.67
N ALA A 152 -9.84 -11.85 17.09
CA ALA A 152 -8.89 -11.98 18.20
C ALA A 152 -7.59 -11.20 17.92
N HIS A 153 -7.06 -11.33 16.71
CA HIS A 153 -5.86 -10.60 16.28
C HIS A 153 -6.10 -9.07 16.28
N ARG A 154 -7.23 -8.61 15.73
CA ARG A 154 -7.58 -7.17 15.73
C ARG A 154 -7.77 -6.64 17.14
N LYS A 155 -8.40 -7.41 18.03
CA LYS A 155 -8.58 -7.05 19.44
C LYS A 155 -7.22 -6.86 20.13
N ALA A 156 -6.28 -7.79 19.92
CA ALA A 156 -4.93 -7.68 20.46
C ALA A 156 -4.19 -6.43 19.91
N ALA A 157 -4.28 -6.20 18.59
CA ALA A 157 -3.69 -5.03 17.95
C ALA A 157 -4.24 -3.70 18.51
N VAL A 158 -5.58 -3.59 18.69
CA VAL A 158 -6.21 -2.41 19.28
C VAL A 158 -5.80 -2.21 20.74
N ILE A 159 -5.66 -3.28 21.52
CA ILE A 159 -5.15 -3.19 22.91
C ILE A 159 -3.72 -2.66 22.94
N ALA A 160 -2.87 -3.11 22.01
CA ALA A 160 -1.51 -2.59 21.89
C ALA A 160 -1.51 -1.11 21.45
N GLN A 161 -2.32 -0.76 20.44
CA GLN A 161 -2.46 0.59 19.92
C GLN A 161 -2.87 1.60 21.00
N LYS A 162 -3.83 1.23 21.86
CA LYS A 162 -4.31 2.06 22.98
C LYS A 162 -3.23 2.41 24.01
N LYS A 163 -2.06 1.77 23.97
CA LYS A 163 -0.91 2.07 24.85
C LYS A 163 0.09 3.02 24.21
N ILE A 164 -0.01 3.28 22.90
CA ILE A 164 0.92 4.13 22.16
C ILE A 164 0.55 5.60 22.41
N PRO A 165 1.45 6.45 22.94
CA PRO A 165 1.23 7.89 23.05
C PRO A 165 0.85 8.48 21.68
N SER A 166 -0.08 9.45 21.64
CA SER A 166 -0.76 9.99 20.45
C SER A 166 -1.89 9.12 19.87
N GLN A 167 -2.01 7.86 20.30
CA GLN A 167 -3.05 6.94 19.84
C GLN A 167 -3.93 6.40 20.98
N ARG A 168 -3.73 6.91 22.20
CA ARG A 168 -4.60 6.61 23.34
C ARG A 168 -5.95 7.28 23.10
N PRO A 169 -7.06 6.75 23.64
CA PRO A 169 -8.37 7.37 23.50
C PRO A 169 -8.40 8.85 23.89
N ILE A 170 -7.68 9.23 24.96
CA ILE A 170 -7.58 10.63 25.40
C ILE A 170 -6.83 11.52 24.40
N ASP A 171 -5.78 11.01 23.75
CA ASP A 171 -5.02 11.78 22.76
C ASP A 171 -5.83 11.97 21.46
N LEU A 172 -6.55 10.92 21.06
CA LEU A 172 -7.44 10.97 19.90
C LEU A 172 -8.62 11.91 20.14
N GLN A 173 -9.20 11.89 21.35
CA GLN A 173 -10.26 12.82 21.72
C GLN A 173 -9.75 14.26 21.72
N ALA A 174 -8.58 14.54 22.30
CA ALA A 174 -7.98 15.86 22.26
C ALA A 174 -7.73 16.35 20.81
N SER A 175 -7.30 15.45 19.93
CA SER A 175 -7.09 15.78 18.50
C SER A 175 -8.41 16.10 17.79
N TYR A 176 -9.49 15.38 18.12
CA TYR A 176 -10.83 15.65 17.62
C TYR A 176 -11.37 16.99 18.14
N ASP A 177 -11.23 17.25 19.45
CA ASP A 177 -11.69 18.50 20.08
C ASP A 177 -10.94 19.73 19.54
N MET A 178 -9.68 19.55 19.11
CA MET A 178 -8.88 20.57 18.42
C MET A 178 -9.26 20.75 16.94
N ASN A 179 -10.23 19.98 16.43
CA ASN A 179 -10.68 20.00 15.04
C ASN A 179 -9.52 19.82 14.04
N LEU A 180 -8.57 18.94 14.36
CA LEU A 180 -7.41 18.64 13.49
C LEU A 180 -7.77 17.74 12.31
N SER A 181 -8.97 17.15 12.31
CA SER A 181 -9.45 16.33 11.20
C SER A 181 -9.90 17.19 10.01
N PRO A 182 -9.70 16.73 8.76
CA PRO A 182 -10.31 17.36 7.60
C PRO A 182 -11.84 17.44 7.73
N PRO A 183 -12.51 18.38 7.03
CA PRO A 183 -13.95 18.45 6.99
C PRO A 183 -14.55 17.14 6.50
N GLN A 184 -15.53 16.64 7.22
CA GLN A 184 -16.20 15.40 6.88
C GLN A 184 -17.07 15.57 5.63
N ILE A 185 -17.04 14.58 4.75
CA ILE A 185 -17.90 14.49 3.58
C ILE A 185 -19.07 13.56 3.86
N SER A 186 -20.29 14.01 3.57
CA SER A 186 -21.49 13.21 3.78
C SER A 186 -21.53 11.98 2.86
N PHE A 187 -21.30 10.80 3.45
CA PHE A 187 -21.35 9.52 2.73
C PHE A 187 -22.72 9.26 2.09
N VAL A 188 -23.81 9.55 2.81
CA VAL A 188 -25.19 9.36 2.32
C VAL A 188 -25.48 10.28 1.14
N GLU A 189 -25.13 11.56 1.24
CA GLU A 189 -25.37 12.52 0.15
C GLU A 189 -24.54 12.17 -1.08
N ARG A 190 -23.28 11.75 -0.90
CA ARG A 190 -22.43 11.31 -2.01
C ARG A 190 -23.04 10.13 -2.79
N LEU A 191 -23.70 9.19 -2.09
CA LEU A 191 -24.40 8.08 -2.73
C LEU A 191 -25.73 8.50 -3.38
N ARG A 192 -26.49 9.42 -2.74
CA ARG A 192 -27.79 9.89 -3.26
C ARG A 192 -27.63 10.79 -4.49
N LEU A 193 -26.76 11.79 -4.38
CA LEU A 193 -26.52 12.84 -5.38
C LEU A 193 -25.65 12.37 -6.55
N SER A 194 -25.22 11.11 -6.54
CA SER A 194 -24.48 10.53 -7.67
C SER A 194 -25.30 10.69 -8.97
N PRO A 195 -24.72 11.33 -10.01
CA PRO A 195 -25.39 11.50 -11.29
C PRO A 195 -25.48 10.17 -12.08
N LEU A 196 -24.80 9.13 -11.58
CA LEU A 196 -24.79 7.81 -12.19
C LEU A 196 -25.93 6.95 -11.64
N PRO A 197 -26.45 6.01 -12.44
CA PRO A 197 -27.46 5.06 -11.97
C PRO A 197 -26.93 4.18 -10.83
N LEU A 198 -25.63 3.88 -10.87
CA LEU A 198 -24.92 3.09 -9.88
C LEU A 198 -23.64 3.82 -9.46
N SER A 199 -23.39 3.93 -8.15
CA SER A 199 -22.17 4.52 -7.60
C SER A 199 -21.08 3.47 -7.39
N LEU A 200 -19.81 3.86 -7.55
CA LEU A 200 -18.67 3.00 -7.25
C LEU A 200 -18.03 3.39 -5.91
N MET A 201 -17.88 2.40 -5.03
CA MET A 201 -16.98 2.45 -3.89
C MET A 201 -15.73 1.63 -4.26
N ALA A 202 -14.68 2.33 -4.68
CA ALA A 202 -13.41 1.72 -5.05
C ALA A 202 -12.62 1.33 -3.80
N GLU A 203 -12.44 0.03 -3.57
CA GLU A 203 -11.72 -0.46 -2.41
C GLU A 203 -10.23 -0.62 -2.71
N VAL A 204 -9.43 0.14 -1.98
CA VAL A 204 -7.98 0.10 -2.05
C VAL A 204 -7.48 -0.94 -1.05
N LYS A 205 -7.04 -2.11 -1.53
CA LYS A 205 -6.52 -3.19 -0.69
C LYS A 205 -5.14 -3.67 -1.12
N ARG A 206 -4.27 -3.89 -0.12
CA ARG A 206 -2.95 -4.49 -0.31
C ARG A 206 -3.01 -6.00 -0.46
N ALA A 207 -3.87 -6.67 0.31
CA ALA A 207 -4.00 -8.12 0.35
C ALA A 207 -5.44 -8.54 0.69
N SER A 208 -5.77 -9.81 0.46
CA SER A 208 -7.04 -10.40 0.92
C SER A 208 -6.83 -11.82 1.48
N PRO A 209 -7.68 -12.29 2.42
CA PRO A 209 -7.57 -13.65 2.97
C PRO A 209 -7.61 -14.77 1.93
N SER A 210 -8.28 -14.54 0.80
CA SER A 210 -8.50 -15.54 -0.26
C SER A 210 -7.42 -15.54 -1.35
N LYS A 211 -6.60 -14.50 -1.45
CA LYS A 211 -5.71 -14.26 -2.61
C LYS A 211 -4.35 -13.65 -2.26
N ASP A 212 -4.00 -13.61 -0.97
CA ASP A 212 -2.75 -13.02 -0.47
C ASP A 212 -2.51 -11.59 -1.00
N ILE A 213 -1.29 -11.23 -1.39
CA ILE A 213 -0.91 -9.86 -1.80
C ILE A 213 -1.48 -9.55 -3.19
N ILE A 214 -2.30 -8.50 -3.27
CA ILE A 214 -2.94 -8.01 -4.52
C ILE A 214 -2.18 -6.82 -5.11
N SER A 215 -1.71 -5.89 -4.26
CA SER A 215 -0.96 -4.73 -4.73
C SER A 215 0.06 -4.29 -3.68
N ILE A 216 1.34 -4.59 -3.94
CA ILE A 216 2.41 -4.48 -2.94
C ILE A 216 2.77 -3.03 -2.58
N LEU A 217 2.64 -2.09 -3.54
CA LEU A 217 2.94 -0.67 -3.35
C LEU A 217 1.74 0.12 -2.78
N THR A 218 0.57 -0.52 -2.65
CA THR A 218 -0.64 0.16 -2.21
C THR A 218 -0.62 0.38 -0.69
N CYS A 219 -0.63 1.64 -0.27
CA CYS A 219 -0.85 2.05 1.13
C CYS A 219 -2.24 2.68 1.27
N ALA A 220 -3.22 1.90 1.71
CA ALA A 220 -4.59 2.38 1.90
C ALA A 220 -4.68 3.54 2.91
N LEU A 221 -3.83 3.53 3.95
CA LEU A 221 -3.80 4.60 4.95
C LEU A 221 -3.28 5.91 4.36
N ALA A 222 -2.20 5.87 3.55
CA ALA A 222 -1.67 7.06 2.89
C ALA A 222 -2.71 7.66 1.92
N GLN A 223 -3.37 6.81 1.13
CA GLN A 223 -4.44 7.26 0.23
C GLN A 223 -5.64 7.84 1.00
N ALA A 224 -6.05 7.23 2.12
CA ALA A 224 -7.12 7.77 2.95
C ALA A 224 -6.77 9.15 3.54
N MET A 225 -5.53 9.33 4.00
CA MET A 225 -5.04 10.61 4.51
C MET A 225 -4.94 11.69 3.43
N GLU A 226 -4.58 11.31 2.21
CA GLU A 226 -4.49 12.22 1.06
C GLU A 226 -5.88 12.69 0.58
N LEU A 227 -6.90 11.83 0.70
CA LEU A 227 -8.21 12.08 0.09
C LEU A 227 -9.21 12.82 0.98
N ALA A 228 -9.28 12.56 2.29
CA ALA A 228 -10.18 13.27 3.23
C ALA A 228 -10.10 12.80 4.70
N GLY A 229 -9.31 11.77 5.06
CA GLY A 229 -9.56 11.01 6.29
C GLY A 229 -10.73 10.02 6.10
N ALA A 230 -11.37 9.58 7.18
CA ALA A 230 -12.48 8.63 7.11
C ALA A 230 -13.83 9.33 7.27
N ASP A 231 -14.69 9.20 6.26
CA ASP A 231 -16.05 9.78 6.24
C ASP A 231 -17.16 8.81 6.68
N THR A 232 -16.82 7.52 6.75
CA THR A 232 -17.70 6.42 7.15
C THR A 232 -16.90 5.29 7.78
N VAL A 233 -17.58 4.42 8.52
CA VAL A 233 -17.02 3.22 9.15
C VAL A 233 -17.85 2.00 8.80
N LEU A 234 -17.19 0.86 8.65
CA LEU A 234 -17.85 -0.43 8.42
C LEU A 234 -18.25 -1.06 9.76
N LEU A 235 -19.52 -1.41 9.92
CA LEU A 235 -20.02 -2.18 11.07
C LEU A 235 -20.59 -3.51 10.58
N ILE A 236 -19.97 -4.62 10.97
CA ILE A 236 -20.35 -5.96 10.48
C ILE A 236 -21.27 -6.62 11.49
N VAL A 237 -22.54 -6.84 11.13
CA VAL A 237 -23.54 -7.41 12.05
C VAL A 237 -23.12 -8.79 12.56
N LYS A 238 -22.52 -9.61 11.70
CA LYS A 238 -22.02 -10.95 12.07
C LYS A 238 -20.99 -10.95 13.20
N MET A 239 -20.26 -9.84 13.39
CA MET A 239 -19.14 -9.73 14.32
C MET A 239 -19.50 -9.03 15.63
N LEU A 240 -20.71 -8.47 15.72
CA LEU A 240 -21.11 -7.59 16.82
C LEU A 240 -22.43 -8.07 17.39
N ASP A 241 -22.50 -8.21 18.71
CA ASP A 241 -23.79 -8.35 19.38
C ASP A 241 -24.63 -7.06 19.19
N GLU A 242 -25.96 -7.18 19.24
CA GLU A 242 -26.87 -6.05 18.95
C GLU A 242 -26.63 -4.84 19.88
N VAL A 243 -26.21 -5.07 21.13
CA VAL A 243 -25.93 -3.99 22.09
C VAL A 243 -24.68 -3.22 21.67
N THR A 244 -23.61 -3.93 21.34
CA THR A 244 -22.37 -3.33 20.84
C THR A 244 -22.59 -2.64 19.49
N LEU A 245 -23.31 -3.27 18.56
CA LEU A 245 -23.65 -2.69 17.27
C LEU A 245 -24.38 -1.35 17.44
N LYS A 246 -25.44 -1.33 18.26
CA LYS A 246 -26.21 -0.10 18.52
C LYS A 246 -25.37 1.00 19.14
N ARG A 247 -24.49 0.64 20.09
CA ARG A 247 -23.58 1.60 20.74
C ARG A 247 -22.59 2.21 19.75
N LEU A 248 -21.97 1.38 18.91
CA LEU A 248 -21.00 1.85 17.90
C LEU A 248 -21.68 2.68 16.80
N TYR A 249 -22.86 2.26 16.35
CA TYR A 249 -23.66 3.01 15.38
C TYR A 249 -24.02 4.41 15.93
N SER A 250 -24.54 4.48 17.16
CA SER A 250 -24.89 5.74 17.82
C SER A 250 -23.67 6.65 18.01
N TYR A 251 -22.52 6.08 18.37
CA TYR A 251 -21.27 6.83 18.51
C TYR A 251 -20.80 7.40 17.16
N SER A 252 -20.85 6.60 16.09
CA SER A 252 -20.52 7.08 14.75
C SER A 252 -21.42 8.25 14.33
N LEU A 253 -22.73 8.16 14.57
CA LEU A 253 -23.66 9.25 14.29
C LEU A 253 -23.35 10.51 15.11
N SER A 254 -22.92 10.36 16.36
CA SER A 254 -22.52 11.51 17.20
C SER A 254 -21.30 12.26 16.65
N LEU A 255 -20.48 11.58 15.83
CA LEU A 255 -19.35 12.17 15.11
C LEU A 255 -19.71 12.65 13.70
N GLY A 256 -20.99 12.60 13.30
CA GLY A 256 -21.47 12.97 11.97
C GLY A 256 -21.31 11.87 10.90
N MET A 257 -20.75 10.71 11.25
CA MET A 257 -20.47 9.61 10.31
C MET A 257 -21.61 8.61 10.25
N GLU A 258 -22.25 8.49 9.08
CA GLU A 258 -23.18 7.38 8.80
C GLU A 258 -22.37 6.10 8.50
N PRO A 259 -22.53 5.02 9.29
CA PRO A 259 -21.87 3.75 9.02
C PRO A 259 -22.39 3.03 7.78
N LEU A 260 -21.51 2.29 7.11
CA LEU A 260 -21.90 1.19 6.22
C LEU A 260 -22.15 -0.04 7.09
N VAL A 261 -23.41 -0.43 7.28
CA VAL A 261 -23.76 -1.62 8.07
C VAL A 261 -23.75 -2.86 7.16
N GLU A 262 -22.82 -3.77 7.39
CA GLU A 262 -22.62 -4.97 6.56
C GLU A 262 -23.47 -6.15 7.06
N VAL A 263 -24.17 -6.78 6.12
CA VAL A 263 -25.01 -7.97 6.32
C VAL A 263 -24.76 -9.01 5.24
N ASN A 264 -25.06 -10.26 5.53
CA ASN A 264 -25.03 -11.36 4.56
C ASN A 264 -26.33 -12.19 4.56
N THR A 265 -27.11 -12.16 5.64
CA THR A 265 -28.35 -12.96 5.79
C THR A 265 -29.59 -12.09 6.01
N ALA A 266 -30.78 -12.68 5.84
CA ALA A 266 -32.05 -11.98 6.06
C ALA A 266 -32.24 -11.55 7.52
N ASP A 267 -31.73 -12.31 8.49
CA ASP A 267 -31.84 -11.94 9.90
C ASP A 267 -30.90 -10.78 10.25
N GLU A 268 -29.68 -10.78 9.70
CA GLU A 268 -28.77 -9.64 9.81
C GLU A 268 -29.35 -8.38 9.14
N MET A 269 -30.01 -8.54 7.99
CA MET A 269 -30.73 -7.45 7.32
C MET A 269 -31.82 -6.85 8.21
N LYS A 270 -32.64 -7.69 8.87
CA LYS A 270 -33.66 -7.21 9.82
C LYS A 270 -33.03 -6.45 10.98
N VAL A 271 -31.88 -6.89 11.50
CA VAL A 271 -31.14 -6.17 12.55
C VAL A 271 -30.71 -4.78 12.04
N ALA A 272 -30.11 -4.71 10.85
CA ALA A 272 -29.66 -3.45 10.26
C ALA A 272 -30.83 -2.47 9.97
N VAL A 273 -31.97 -2.98 9.51
CA VAL A 273 -33.18 -2.18 9.31
C VAL A 273 -33.76 -1.70 10.64
N ARG A 274 -33.87 -2.55 11.67
CA ARG A 274 -34.31 -2.14 13.03
C ARG A 274 -33.38 -1.12 13.68
N LEU A 275 -32.07 -1.21 13.38
CA LEU A 275 -31.07 -0.24 13.83
C LEU A 275 -31.32 1.16 13.22
N GLY A 276 -32.02 1.23 12.09
CA GLY A 276 -32.27 2.48 11.37
C GLY A 276 -31.12 2.88 10.44
N ALA A 277 -30.29 1.91 10.01
CA ALA A 277 -29.16 2.17 9.13
C ALA A 277 -29.61 2.80 7.81
N LYS A 278 -29.01 3.94 7.44
CA LYS A 278 -29.32 4.60 6.15
C LYS A 278 -28.57 3.97 4.98
N VAL A 279 -27.44 3.33 5.26
CA VAL A 279 -26.63 2.62 4.25
C VAL A 279 -26.34 1.21 4.72
N ILE A 280 -26.79 0.22 3.95
CA ILE A 280 -26.59 -1.20 4.23
C ILE A 280 -25.77 -1.81 3.10
N GLY A 281 -24.68 -2.48 3.45
CA GLY A 281 -23.83 -3.22 2.54
C GLY A 281 -24.16 -4.71 2.58
N VAL A 282 -24.60 -5.29 1.46
CA VAL A 282 -24.77 -6.75 1.36
C VAL A 282 -23.47 -7.37 0.89
N ASN A 283 -22.83 -8.15 1.76
CA ASN A 283 -21.63 -8.90 1.39
C ASN A 283 -22.04 -10.19 0.70
N ASN A 284 -21.86 -10.26 -0.63
CA ASN A 284 -22.15 -11.46 -1.41
C ASN A 284 -21.15 -12.59 -1.13
N ARG A 285 -20.07 -12.32 -0.40
CA ARG A 285 -19.14 -13.33 0.08
C ARG A 285 -19.53 -13.77 1.48
N HIS A 286 -19.84 -15.05 1.65
CA HIS A 286 -20.14 -15.60 2.96
C HIS A 286 -18.86 -15.64 3.81
N LEU A 287 -18.81 -14.85 4.89
CA LEU A 287 -17.57 -14.61 5.65
C LEU A 287 -16.98 -15.86 6.33
N ALA A 288 -17.76 -16.92 6.53
CA ALA A 288 -17.27 -18.18 7.12
C ALA A 288 -16.73 -19.18 6.09
N SER A 289 -17.27 -19.20 4.87
CA SER A 289 -16.89 -20.16 3.81
C SER A 289 -16.11 -19.52 2.66
N PHE A 290 -16.13 -18.18 2.56
CA PHE A 290 -15.59 -17.36 1.48
C PHE A 290 -16.20 -17.61 0.09
N GLU A 291 -17.24 -18.44 0.00
CA GLU A 291 -18.04 -18.63 -1.22
C GLU A 291 -18.78 -17.34 -1.58
N VAL A 292 -18.90 -17.09 -2.87
CA VAL A 292 -19.52 -15.87 -3.42
C VAL A 292 -20.82 -16.25 -4.09
N ASP A 293 -21.89 -15.61 -3.67
CA ASP A 293 -23.21 -15.70 -4.29
C ASP A 293 -23.75 -14.28 -4.57
N LEU A 294 -23.68 -13.88 -5.83
CA LEU A 294 -24.12 -12.57 -6.32
C LEU A 294 -25.64 -12.37 -6.25
N GLU A 295 -26.42 -13.44 -6.11
CA GLU A 295 -27.88 -13.32 -5.92
C GLU A 295 -28.26 -12.93 -4.50
N THR A 296 -27.35 -13.01 -3.53
CA THR A 296 -27.59 -12.66 -2.12
C THR A 296 -28.17 -11.26 -2.00
N THR A 297 -27.56 -10.28 -2.67
CA THR A 297 -28.07 -8.90 -2.66
C THR A 297 -29.51 -8.84 -3.16
N SER A 298 -29.78 -9.45 -4.32
CA SER A 298 -31.11 -9.45 -4.94
C SER A 298 -32.19 -10.07 -4.05
N ARG A 299 -31.87 -11.18 -3.36
CA ARG A 299 -32.81 -11.83 -2.43
C ARG A 299 -33.13 -10.95 -1.21
N LEU A 300 -32.13 -10.22 -0.72
CA LEU A 300 -32.28 -9.39 0.48
C LEU A 300 -32.99 -8.05 0.23
N MET A 301 -33.05 -7.57 -1.02
CA MET A 301 -33.71 -6.30 -1.36
C MET A 301 -35.17 -6.23 -0.89
N SER A 302 -35.90 -7.35 -0.90
CA SER A 302 -37.31 -7.41 -0.49
C SER A 302 -37.55 -7.06 0.99
N HIS A 303 -36.51 -7.08 1.82
CA HIS A 303 -36.58 -6.79 3.25
C HIS A 303 -36.20 -5.34 3.60
N VAL A 304 -35.83 -4.51 2.61
CA VAL A 304 -35.25 -3.19 2.84
C VAL A 304 -36.25 -2.07 2.51
N PRO A 305 -36.43 -1.08 3.40
CA PRO A 305 -37.23 0.11 3.09
C PRO A 305 -36.62 0.91 1.92
N GLU A 306 -37.45 1.52 1.07
CA GLU A 306 -36.99 2.34 -0.06
C GLU A 306 -36.10 3.53 0.35
N SER A 307 -36.23 4.01 1.59
CA SER A 307 -35.41 5.09 2.14
C SER A 307 -33.95 4.71 2.40
N THR A 308 -33.67 3.40 2.48
CA THR A 308 -32.35 2.86 2.82
C THR A 308 -31.56 2.56 1.55
N ILE A 309 -30.31 3.03 1.53
CA ILE A 309 -29.40 2.83 0.42
C ILE A 309 -28.76 1.45 0.56
N VAL A 310 -28.98 0.57 -0.43
CA VAL A 310 -28.32 -0.73 -0.48
C VAL A 310 -27.10 -0.69 -1.39
N CYS A 311 -26.00 -1.23 -0.88
CA CYS A 311 -24.74 -1.40 -1.58
C CYS A 311 -24.41 -2.87 -1.75
N ALA A 312 -24.09 -3.34 -2.95
CA ALA A 312 -23.60 -4.71 -3.16
C ALA A 312 -22.08 -4.76 -2.95
N LEU A 313 -21.61 -5.68 -2.12
CA LEU A 313 -20.20 -5.85 -1.77
C LEU A 313 -19.70 -7.23 -2.20
N SER A 314 -18.41 -7.30 -2.57
CA SER A 314 -17.70 -8.53 -2.95
C SER A 314 -18.22 -9.22 -4.23
N GLY A 315 -17.31 -9.93 -4.90
CA GLY A 315 -17.64 -10.82 -6.02
C GLY A 315 -17.80 -10.15 -7.39
N ILE A 316 -17.78 -8.83 -7.44
CA ILE A 316 -17.98 -8.05 -8.68
C ILE A 316 -16.67 -8.03 -9.46
N SER A 317 -16.71 -8.62 -10.65
CA SER A 317 -15.55 -8.80 -11.54
C SER A 317 -15.68 -7.98 -12.82
N GLY A 318 -16.88 -7.58 -13.22
CA GLY A 318 -17.09 -6.75 -14.40
C GLY A 318 -18.51 -6.20 -14.56
N PRO A 319 -18.77 -5.52 -15.70
CA PRO A 319 -20.05 -4.85 -15.99
C PRO A 319 -21.27 -5.78 -15.94
N GLN A 320 -21.11 -7.02 -16.42
CA GLN A 320 -22.18 -8.01 -16.44
C GLN A 320 -22.71 -8.36 -15.03
N ASP A 321 -21.84 -8.25 -14.00
CA ASP A 321 -22.21 -8.58 -12.63
C ASP A 321 -23.07 -7.51 -11.96
N VAL A 322 -23.11 -6.29 -12.53
CA VAL A 322 -23.82 -5.14 -11.93
C VAL A 322 -25.15 -4.83 -12.61
N ASP A 323 -25.46 -5.44 -13.75
CA ASP A 323 -26.71 -5.18 -14.48
C ASP A 323 -27.95 -5.63 -13.70
N SER A 324 -27.86 -6.74 -12.96
CA SER A 324 -28.91 -7.18 -12.04
C SER A 324 -29.09 -6.20 -10.88
N TYR A 325 -28.00 -5.68 -10.32
CA TYR A 325 -28.01 -4.71 -9.23
C TYR A 325 -28.68 -3.40 -9.63
N LYS A 326 -28.40 -2.88 -10.83
CA LYS A 326 -29.07 -1.69 -11.38
C LYS A 326 -30.59 -1.88 -11.45
N LYS A 327 -31.05 -3.05 -11.91
CA LYS A 327 -32.49 -3.38 -12.03
C LYS A 327 -33.16 -3.53 -10.66
N ASN A 328 -32.43 -4.02 -9.67
CA ASN A 328 -32.95 -4.33 -8.34
C ASN A 328 -32.88 -3.14 -7.37
N GLY A 329 -32.54 -1.93 -7.84
CA GLY A 329 -32.51 -0.72 -7.00
C GLY A 329 -31.27 -0.59 -6.10
N VAL A 330 -30.23 -1.40 -6.33
CA VAL A 330 -28.94 -1.23 -5.65
C VAL A 330 -28.31 0.06 -6.14
N ARG A 331 -27.88 0.91 -5.19
CA ARG A 331 -27.40 2.27 -5.51
C ARG A 331 -25.89 2.37 -5.60
N ALA A 332 -25.16 1.42 -5.02
CA ALA A 332 -23.71 1.39 -5.11
C ALA A 332 -23.13 -0.02 -5.11
N VAL A 333 -21.92 -0.14 -5.63
CA VAL A 333 -21.13 -1.37 -5.61
C VAL A 333 -19.77 -1.12 -5.00
N LEU A 334 -19.28 -2.06 -4.19
CA LEU A 334 -17.92 -2.04 -3.68
C LEU A 334 -17.04 -2.99 -4.49
N VAL A 335 -16.05 -2.43 -5.19
CA VAL A 335 -15.14 -3.20 -6.04
C VAL A 335 -13.70 -2.95 -5.60
N GLY A 336 -13.04 -4.02 -5.18
CA GLY A 336 -11.65 -4.00 -4.75
C GLY A 336 -10.74 -4.83 -5.65
N GLU A 337 -10.81 -6.16 -5.54
CA GLU A 337 -9.85 -7.07 -6.19
C GLU A 337 -9.78 -6.89 -7.72
N ALA A 338 -10.92 -6.87 -8.40
CA ALA A 338 -10.97 -6.69 -9.85
C ALA A 338 -10.42 -5.32 -10.29
N LEU A 339 -10.77 -4.25 -9.56
CA LEU A 339 -10.25 -2.90 -9.82
C LEU A 339 -8.74 -2.81 -9.61
N MET A 340 -8.22 -3.39 -8.53
CA MET A 340 -6.79 -3.36 -8.23
C MET A 340 -5.95 -4.11 -9.27
N ARG A 341 -6.53 -5.15 -9.91
CA ARG A 341 -5.88 -5.92 -10.98
C ARG A 341 -6.07 -5.35 -12.37
N ALA A 342 -6.99 -4.43 -12.58
CA ALA A 342 -7.21 -3.83 -13.89
C ALA A 342 -5.93 -3.13 -14.39
N ASN A 343 -5.50 -3.52 -15.59
CA ASN A 343 -4.38 -2.88 -16.31
C ASN A 343 -4.70 -1.40 -16.56
N ASP A 344 -5.93 -1.13 -17.01
CA ASP A 344 -6.49 0.21 -17.21
C ASP A 344 -7.69 0.39 -16.25
N LYS A 345 -7.42 1.01 -15.10
CA LYS A 345 -8.43 1.25 -14.05
C LYS A 345 -9.50 2.24 -14.53
N PRO A 346 -9.16 3.38 -15.16
CA PRO A 346 -10.17 4.28 -15.72
C PRO A 346 -11.13 3.58 -16.70
N LYS A 347 -10.60 2.74 -17.61
CA LYS A 347 -11.44 1.98 -18.53
C LYS A 347 -12.35 1.00 -17.81
N PHE A 348 -11.80 0.22 -16.87
CA PHE A 348 -12.57 -0.73 -16.06
C PHE A 348 -13.74 -0.04 -15.33
N VAL A 349 -13.50 1.13 -14.72
CA VAL A 349 -14.54 1.90 -14.03
C VAL A 349 -15.61 2.41 -15.00
N ALA A 350 -15.22 2.90 -16.18
CA ALA A 350 -16.16 3.37 -17.19
C ALA A 350 -17.09 2.24 -17.67
N GLU A 351 -16.50 1.08 -18.01
CA GLU A 351 -17.25 -0.10 -18.44
C GLU A 351 -18.20 -0.59 -17.34
N LEU A 352 -17.72 -0.69 -16.10
CA LEU A 352 -18.51 -1.15 -14.95
C LEU A 352 -19.75 -0.27 -14.72
N LEU A 353 -19.60 1.06 -14.83
CA LEU A 353 -20.68 2.00 -14.58
C LEU A 353 -21.59 2.21 -15.79
N GLY A 354 -21.32 1.51 -16.91
CA GLY A 354 -22.10 1.61 -18.14
C GLY A 354 -21.87 2.90 -18.93
N GLY A 355 -20.76 3.59 -18.67
CA GLY A 355 -20.35 4.77 -19.43
C GLY A 355 -19.55 4.36 -20.66
N SER A 356 -20.01 4.70 -21.87
CA SER A 356 -19.11 4.73 -23.02
C SER A 356 -18.13 5.88 -22.81
N ARG A 357 -16.84 5.61 -22.61
CA ARG A 357 -15.86 6.68 -22.75
C ARG A 357 -15.53 6.80 -24.24
N THR A 358 -16.00 7.87 -24.87
CA THR A 358 -15.15 8.57 -25.83
C THR A 358 -13.90 8.95 -25.04
N VAL A 359 -12.87 8.12 -25.14
CA VAL A 359 -11.55 8.41 -24.60
C VAL A 359 -11.25 9.84 -25.08
N PRO A 360 -11.03 10.83 -24.20
CA PRO A 360 -10.24 11.97 -24.63
C PRO A 360 -8.94 11.31 -25.03
N THR A 361 -8.73 11.14 -26.33
CA THR A 361 -7.42 10.80 -26.86
C THR A 361 -6.52 11.80 -26.18
N ASP A 362 -5.62 11.33 -25.31
CA ASP A 362 -4.55 12.17 -24.82
C ASP A 362 -4.03 12.88 -26.06
N GLY A 363 -4.23 14.20 -26.11
CA GLY A 363 -3.61 15.01 -27.15
C GLY A 363 -2.12 14.65 -27.13
N PRO A 364 -1.42 14.73 -28.27
CA PRO A 364 -0.03 14.30 -28.36
C PRO A 364 0.72 14.78 -27.12
N GLU A 365 1.27 13.83 -26.34
CA GLU A 365 2.04 14.15 -25.13
C GLU A 365 2.92 15.35 -25.44
N GLN A 366 2.74 16.44 -24.71
CA GLN A 366 3.55 17.62 -24.97
C GLN A 366 5.02 17.21 -24.84
N PRO A 367 5.85 17.49 -25.86
CA PRO A 367 7.22 17.00 -25.88
C PRO A 367 7.94 17.46 -24.61
N LEU A 368 8.59 16.52 -23.92
CA LEU A 368 9.36 16.80 -22.72
C LEU A 368 10.45 17.83 -23.05
N MET A 369 10.45 18.96 -22.36
CA MET A 369 11.48 19.98 -22.56
C MET A 369 12.81 19.55 -21.94
N VAL A 370 13.88 19.64 -22.72
CA VAL A 370 15.26 19.33 -22.32
C VAL A 370 16.02 20.61 -21.99
N LYS A 371 16.51 20.71 -20.76
CA LYS A 371 17.37 21.82 -20.31
C LYS A 371 18.81 21.39 -20.12
N ILE A 372 19.75 22.09 -20.74
CA ILE A 372 21.20 21.95 -20.49
C ILE A 372 21.66 23.06 -19.55
N CYS A 373 22.09 22.68 -18.35
CA CYS A 373 22.37 23.64 -17.26
C CYS A 373 23.86 23.89 -17.02
N GLY A 374 24.21 25.15 -16.77
CA GLY A 374 25.56 25.59 -16.43
C GLY A 374 26.49 25.66 -17.65
N THR A 375 25.95 26.04 -18.80
CA THR A 375 26.68 26.30 -20.04
C THR A 375 27.62 27.48 -19.85
N ARG A 376 28.87 27.34 -20.31
CA ARG A 376 29.96 28.29 -20.03
C ARG A 376 30.56 28.96 -21.26
N SER A 377 30.13 28.57 -22.46
CA SER A 377 30.63 29.14 -23.70
C SER A 377 29.55 29.13 -24.77
N ALA A 378 29.68 30.05 -25.73
CA ALA A 378 28.84 30.12 -26.92
C ALA A 378 28.89 28.82 -27.76
N GLU A 379 30.05 28.18 -27.83
CA GLU A 379 30.24 26.89 -28.52
C GLU A 379 29.45 25.74 -27.86
N ALA A 380 29.49 25.66 -26.53
CA ALA A 380 28.71 24.66 -25.80
C ALA A 380 27.20 24.91 -25.91
N ALA A 381 26.79 26.18 -25.95
CA ALA A 381 25.40 26.55 -26.23
C ALA A 381 24.98 26.14 -27.64
N ALA A 382 25.80 26.41 -28.66
CA ALA A 382 25.54 26.02 -30.04
C ALA A 382 25.43 24.50 -30.19
N THR A 383 26.31 23.74 -29.51
CA THR A 383 26.28 22.27 -29.50
C THR A 383 25.00 21.75 -28.85
N ALA A 384 24.61 22.30 -27.70
CA ALA A 384 23.40 21.90 -26.99
C ALA A 384 22.13 22.22 -27.80
N VAL A 385 22.09 23.38 -28.45
CA VAL A 385 21.00 23.78 -29.35
C VAL A 385 20.95 22.86 -30.58
N GLY A 386 22.09 22.57 -31.21
CA GLY A 386 22.19 21.64 -32.34
C GLY A 386 21.77 20.20 -31.98
N ALA A 387 21.94 19.81 -30.72
CA ALA A 387 21.50 18.53 -30.18
C ALA A 387 20.01 18.51 -29.78
N GLY A 388 19.28 19.62 -29.89
CA GLY A 388 17.85 19.71 -29.63
C GLY A 388 17.46 20.08 -28.20
N ALA A 389 18.31 20.79 -27.45
CA ALA A 389 17.93 21.34 -26.15
C ALA A 389 16.91 22.48 -26.29
N ASP A 390 15.82 22.43 -25.51
CA ASP A 390 14.79 23.47 -25.45
C ASP A 390 15.20 24.67 -24.59
N LEU A 391 16.07 24.45 -23.60
CA LEU A 391 16.50 25.48 -22.65
C LEU A 391 18.02 25.40 -22.41
N ILE A 392 18.67 26.56 -22.42
CA ILE A 392 20.09 26.71 -22.05
C ILE A 392 20.18 27.51 -20.74
N GLY A 393 20.79 26.92 -19.72
CA GLY A 393 21.02 27.58 -18.43
C GLY A 393 22.45 28.08 -18.30
N MET A 394 22.62 29.36 -18.02
CA MET A 394 23.89 29.97 -17.58
C MET A 394 23.83 30.32 -16.09
N ILE A 395 24.98 30.38 -15.42
CA ILE A 395 25.05 30.75 -14.00
C ILE A 395 25.74 32.10 -13.89
N LEU A 396 25.03 33.10 -13.39
CA LEU A 396 25.54 34.46 -13.19
C LEU A 396 25.92 34.76 -11.73
N VAL A 397 25.73 33.79 -10.83
CA VAL A 397 25.98 33.96 -9.39
C VAL A 397 27.49 33.91 -9.11
N PRO A 398 28.11 34.99 -8.60
CA PRO A 398 29.55 35.01 -8.32
C PRO A 398 29.99 33.90 -7.35
N GLY A 399 31.22 33.40 -7.54
CA GLY A 399 31.81 32.38 -6.66
C GLY A 399 31.37 30.93 -6.93
N ARG A 400 30.52 30.67 -7.94
CA ARG A 400 30.16 29.30 -8.33
C ARG A 400 31.14 28.75 -9.39
N LYS A 401 31.42 27.43 -9.33
CA LYS A 401 32.37 26.75 -10.24
C LYS A 401 32.04 26.90 -11.74
N ARG A 402 30.77 27.13 -12.08
CA ARG A 402 30.26 27.27 -13.46
C ARG A 402 29.74 28.68 -13.75
N THR A 403 30.14 29.68 -12.95
CA THR A 403 29.78 31.08 -13.21
C THR A 403 30.36 31.51 -14.56
N VAL A 404 29.61 32.31 -15.30
CA VAL A 404 30.07 32.95 -16.55
C VAL A 404 30.21 34.45 -16.35
N SER A 405 31.10 35.08 -17.11
CA SER A 405 31.19 36.54 -17.19
C SER A 405 29.97 37.12 -17.94
N GLU A 406 29.77 38.43 -17.84
CA GLU A 406 28.72 39.12 -18.61
C GLU A 406 28.94 38.97 -20.13
N GLU A 407 30.20 39.04 -20.58
CA GLU A 407 30.59 38.84 -21.98
C GLU A 407 30.26 37.41 -22.46
N GLU A 408 30.58 36.40 -21.64
CA GLU A 408 30.27 35.00 -21.93
C GLU A 408 28.76 34.74 -21.93
N GLY A 409 28.04 35.33 -20.97
CA GLY A 409 26.58 35.26 -20.88
C GLY A 409 25.90 35.88 -22.10
N LEU A 410 26.39 37.04 -22.56
CA LEU A 410 25.92 37.70 -23.77
C LEU A 410 26.18 36.83 -25.01
N ALA A 411 27.39 36.28 -25.15
CA ALA A 411 27.74 35.42 -26.27
C ALA A 411 26.88 34.13 -26.31
N ILE A 412 26.58 33.52 -25.16
CA ILE A 412 25.65 32.38 -25.06
C ILE A 412 24.24 32.80 -25.48
N SER A 413 23.76 33.94 -24.96
CA SER A 413 22.43 34.48 -25.26
C SER A 413 22.24 34.71 -26.76
N GLU A 414 23.23 35.33 -27.42
CA GLU A 414 23.19 35.56 -28.86
C GLU A 414 23.08 34.27 -29.67
N VAL A 415 23.83 33.22 -29.30
CA VAL A 415 23.77 31.92 -29.98
C VAL A 415 22.38 31.31 -29.86
N VAL A 416 21.79 31.34 -28.67
CA VAL A 416 20.44 30.81 -28.43
C VAL A 416 19.40 31.58 -29.25
N HIS A 417 19.45 32.92 -29.20
CA HIS A 417 18.49 33.77 -29.91
C HIS A 417 18.63 33.70 -31.44
N LYS A 418 19.85 33.54 -31.97
CA LYS A 418 20.11 33.34 -33.41
C LYS A 418 19.59 31.99 -33.92
N ALA A 419 19.49 30.98 -33.07
CA ALA A 419 19.05 29.64 -33.47
C ALA A 419 17.52 29.45 -33.49
N THR A 420 16.74 30.38 -32.91
CA THR A 420 15.29 30.26 -32.80
C THR A 420 14.56 30.68 -34.08
N ALA A 421 14.30 29.71 -34.96
CA ALA A 421 13.17 29.72 -35.88
C ALA A 421 12.45 28.36 -35.80
N ARG A 422 11.76 28.10 -34.69
CA ARG A 422 10.73 27.05 -34.61
C ARG A 422 9.50 27.64 -33.92
N THR A 423 8.42 27.76 -34.69
CA THR A 423 7.07 28.06 -34.23
C THR A 423 6.57 26.92 -33.35
N THR A 424 6.63 27.08 -32.03
CA THR A 424 5.78 26.32 -31.12
C THR A 424 4.42 27.02 -31.07
N GLU A 425 3.43 26.44 -31.75
CA GLU A 425 2.03 26.84 -31.58
C GLU A 425 1.65 26.60 -30.11
N THR A 426 1.59 27.67 -29.33
CA THR A 426 1.13 27.63 -27.94
C THR A 426 -0.39 27.65 -27.94
N ASN A 427 -0.99 26.47 -27.93
CA ASN A 427 -2.43 26.33 -27.72
C ASN A 427 -2.74 26.57 -26.23
N SER A 428 -2.75 27.85 -25.83
CA SER A 428 -3.10 28.28 -24.48
C SER A 428 -4.61 28.30 -24.33
N GLY A 429 -5.18 27.15 -23.93
CA GLY A 429 -6.62 27.05 -23.77
C GLY A 429 -7.07 25.78 -23.08
N ILE A 430 -6.65 25.53 -21.84
CA ILE A 430 -7.33 24.53 -21.00
C ILE A 430 -8.40 25.24 -20.17
N LYS A 431 -9.66 24.98 -20.52
CA LYS A 431 -10.84 25.41 -19.76
C LYS A 431 -10.81 24.80 -18.36
N ALA A 432 -10.76 25.67 -17.36
CA ALA A 432 -10.84 25.35 -15.94
C ALA A 432 -12.14 24.61 -15.60
N THR A 433 -12.14 23.28 -15.64
CA THR A 433 -13.23 22.44 -15.07
C THR A 433 -12.76 21.07 -14.53
N ALA A 434 -11.46 20.77 -14.54
CA ALA A 434 -10.93 19.53 -13.97
C ALA A 434 -9.72 19.83 -13.07
N GLY A 435 -9.62 19.16 -11.92
CA GLY A 435 -8.47 19.28 -11.02
C GLY A 435 -7.18 18.90 -11.73
N SER A 436 -6.16 19.76 -11.65
CA SER A 436 -4.85 19.56 -12.25
C SER A 436 -3.85 19.05 -11.22
N ASP A 437 -2.94 18.16 -11.63
CA ASP A 437 -1.79 17.74 -10.84
C ASP A 437 -0.89 18.93 -10.47
N PHE A 438 -0.22 18.84 -9.31
CA PHE A 438 0.66 19.85 -8.73
C PHE A 438 1.72 20.34 -9.73
N PHE A 439 2.30 19.42 -10.52
CA PHE A 439 3.32 19.77 -11.51
C PHE A 439 2.76 20.55 -12.71
N ALA A 440 1.51 20.27 -13.12
CA ALA A 440 0.84 21.04 -14.17
C ALA A 440 0.50 22.46 -13.68
N SER A 441 0.03 22.60 -12.43
CA SER A 441 -0.23 23.90 -11.82
C SER A 441 1.06 24.71 -11.60
N ALA A 442 2.15 24.07 -11.16
CA ALA A 442 3.44 24.72 -10.96
C ALA A 442 4.03 25.22 -12.29
N THR A 443 3.93 24.43 -13.36
CA THR A 443 4.35 24.83 -14.71
C THR A 443 3.56 26.04 -15.21
N SER A 444 2.25 26.09 -14.98
CA SER A 444 1.41 27.24 -15.35
C SER A 444 1.78 28.52 -14.59
N ASN A 445 2.15 28.40 -13.31
CA ASN A 445 2.55 29.56 -12.51
C ASN A 445 3.94 30.09 -12.91
N LEU A 446 4.85 29.20 -13.32
CA LEU A 446 6.21 29.56 -13.76
C LEU A 446 6.26 30.13 -15.18
N THR A 447 5.27 29.80 -16.02
CA THR A 447 5.16 30.28 -17.42
C THR A 447 4.21 31.47 -17.57
N SER A 448 3.47 31.82 -16.51
CA SER A 448 2.62 33.00 -16.47
C SER A 448 3.45 34.28 -16.53
N THR A 449 3.11 35.19 -17.44
CA THR A 449 3.74 36.51 -17.61
C THR A 449 3.31 37.55 -16.56
N ARG A 450 2.53 37.14 -15.55
CA ARG A 450 2.16 38.05 -14.45
C ARG A 450 3.31 38.17 -13.46
N PRO A 451 3.67 39.40 -13.05
CA PRO A 451 4.63 39.58 -11.96
C PRO A 451 4.03 39.03 -10.66
N LEU A 452 4.91 38.45 -9.83
CA LEU A 452 4.61 37.86 -8.52
C LEU A 452 3.98 38.87 -7.55
#